data_AF-A0A7V4P902-F1
#
_entry.id   AF-A0A7V4P902-F1
#
_cell.length_a   1.000
_cell.length_b   1.000
_cell.length_c   1.000
_cell.angle_alpha   90.00
_cell.angle_beta   90.00
_cell.angle_gamma   90.00
#
_symmetry.space_group_name_H-M   'P 1'
#
loop_
_entity.id
_entity.type
_entity.pdbx_description
1 polymer ?
#
loop_
_entity_poly.entity_id
_entity_poly.type
_entity_poly.pdbx_seq_one_letter_code
_entity_poly.pdbx_strand_id
1 'polypeptide(L)'
;MRTIASAAALLILTLAFAACSDREEPAGTDQSPADQTATAATTTAPPTPTATPQPGRELAEQLAASPTFFIYVTGPGDTVALVADTFDGVTGTADAAFEDELRDVNRLGTVSSLPVGYELAVPLRLPAPTSLFQANTMAEALRAGQPGDTMPLLVPSQQLRDGFVGRLALHRVELATGDVGGEGRGFLLTFAVCDRVAVKGGELDREARVDHVAFLAAGGSLVAKLQEAHPDAYLWRAGDHIFGVAILDPASGEPSRVGALLEEAE
;
A
#
# COMPACT_ATOMS: atom_id res chain seq x y z
N MET A 1 8.85 49.54 -17.20
CA MET A 1 8.88 50.56 -16.13
C MET A 1 8.06 50.03 -14.97
N ARG A 2 8.70 49.88 -13.79
CA ARG A 2 8.19 50.02 -12.39
C ARG A 2 6.84 49.32 -12.06
N THR A 3 6.68 48.50 -11.02
CA THR A 3 7.35 48.47 -9.70
C THR A 3 7.02 47.16 -8.98
N ILE A 4 8.01 46.63 -8.25
CA ILE A 4 7.92 45.55 -7.25
C ILE A 4 7.42 46.15 -5.93
N ALA A 5 6.63 45.41 -5.14
CA ALA A 5 6.53 45.65 -3.69
C ALA A 5 6.18 44.35 -2.92
N SER A 6 7.14 43.93 -2.08
CA SER A 6 7.04 42.94 -1.01
C SER A 6 6.36 43.51 0.24
N ALA A 7 5.76 42.65 1.07
CA ALA A 7 5.67 42.76 2.54
C ALA A 7 5.17 41.39 3.07
N ALA A 8 5.98 40.58 3.76
CA ALA A 8 6.49 40.68 5.13
C ALA A 8 5.44 40.30 6.20
N ALA A 9 5.85 39.36 7.04
CA ALA A 9 5.10 38.61 8.03
C ALA A 9 4.73 39.40 9.30
N LEU A 10 3.74 38.90 10.07
CA LEU A 10 3.70 39.13 11.51
C LEU A 10 3.05 37.94 12.25
N LEU A 11 3.86 37.38 13.16
CA LEU A 11 3.58 36.33 14.14
C LEU A 11 2.93 36.96 15.38
N ILE A 12 1.86 36.38 15.94
CA ILE A 12 1.39 36.70 17.30
C ILE A 12 1.11 35.40 18.06
N LEU A 13 1.95 35.17 19.07
CA LEU A 13 1.83 34.17 20.14
C LEU A 13 1.12 34.85 21.32
N THR A 14 0.09 34.22 21.90
CA THR A 14 -0.52 34.69 23.15
C THR A 14 -0.63 33.53 24.14
N LEU A 15 0.16 33.61 25.20
CA LEU A 15 0.12 32.78 26.41
C LEU A 15 -0.31 33.68 27.56
N ALA A 16 -1.27 33.25 28.38
CA ALA A 16 -1.59 33.89 29.65
C ALA A 16 -1.89 32.83 30.72
N PHE A 17 -1.31 33.07 31.90
CA PHE A 17 -1.21 32.25 33.09
C PHE A 17 -2.13 32.79 34.21
N ALA A 18 -2.33 31.95 35.25
CA ALA A 18 -2.72 32.24 36.65
C ALA A 18 -4.24 32.47 36.92
N ALA A 19 -4.83 32.12 38.08
CA ALA A 19 -4.38 31.85 39.45
C ALA A 19 -5.43 30.95 40.19
N CYS A 20 -5.06 29.99 41.05
CA CYS A 20 -4.96 30.00 42.53
C CYS A 20 -6.18 30.51 43.34
N SER A 21 -6.70 29.64 44.24
CA SER A 21 -7.35 29.86 45.56
C SER A 21 -8.31 28.68 45.83
N ASP A 22 -8.53 28.13 47.02
CA ASP A 22 -8.03 28.40 48.37
C ASP A 22 -8.32 27.17 49.26
N ARG A 23 -7.65 27.12 50.40
CA ARG A 23 -7.57 26.05 51.41
C ARG A 23 -8.53 26.35 52.56
N GLU A 24 -9.36 25.38 52.98
CA GLU A 24 -9.96 25.36 54.33
C GLU A 24 -10.17 23.91 54.83
N GLU A 25 -9.58 23.63 56.00
CA GLU A 25 -9.88 22.53 56.93
C GLU A 25 -10.57 23.20 58.14
N PRO A 26 -11.49 22.54 58.88
CA PRO A 26 -11.03 21.63 59.93
C PRO A 26 -11.96 20.45 60.35
N ALA A 27 -11.30 19.40 60.84
CA ALA A 27 -11.57 18.52 62.00
C ALA A 27 -12.97 17.92 62.26
N GLY A 28 -13.01 16.58 62.30
CA GLY A 28 -14.03 15.77 62.98
C GLY A 28 -13.78 14.27 62.83
N THR A 29 -13.08 13.67 63.80
CA THR A 29 -12.80 12.23 63.97
C THR A 29 -14.05 11.42 64.31
N ASP A 30 -14.20 10.26 63.65
CA ASP A 30 -14.47 8.91 64.21
C ASP A 30 -15.40 8.09 63.30
N GLN A 31 -14.86 7.06 62.63
CA GLN A 31 -15.30 5.67 62.76
C GLN A 31 -14.46 4.69 61.91
N SER A 32 -14.39 3.45 62.42
CA SER A 32 -13.48 2.33 62.11
C SER A 32 -13.55 1.73 60.69
N PRO A 33 -12.60 0.84 60.31
CA PRO A 33 -12.25 0.54 58.93
C PRO A 33 -13.23 -0.46 58.29
N ALA A 34 -13.64 -0.17 57.06
CA ALA A 34 -14.14 -1.18 56.15
C ALA A 34 -13.01 -1.61 55.22
N ASP A 35 -12.62 -2.87 55.33
CA ASP A 35 -11.82 -3.59 54.33
C ASP A 35 -12.41 -3.38 52.93
N GLN A 36 -11.70 -2.65 52.08
CA GLN A 36 -11.84 -2.75 50.63
C GLN A 36 -10.47 -3.10 50.07
N THR A 37 -10.24 -4.40 49.96
CA THR A 37 -9.19 -4.98 49.14
C THR A 37 -9.46 -4.57 47.69
N ALA A 38 -8.77 -3.52 47.23
CA ALA A 38 -8.73 -3.17 45.83
C ALA A 38 -7.91 -4.23 45.09
N THR A 39 -8.61 -5.23 44.52
CA THR A 39 -8.01 -6.17 43.57
C THR A 39 -7.59 -5.38 42.34
N ALA A 40 -6.29 -5.12 42.19
CA ALA A 40 -5.71 -4.63 40.95
C ALA A 40 -6.05 -5.63 39.84
N ALA A 41 -6.91 -5.23 38.91
CA ALA A 41 -7.12 -5.96 37.68
C ALA A 41 -5.85 -5.82 36.83
N THR A 42 -4.98 -6.82 36.88
CA THR A 42 -3.87 -6.97 35.94
C THR A 42 -4.48 -7.13 34.55
N THR A 43 -4.50 -6.07 33.77
CA THR A 43 -4.84 -6.14 32.34
C THR A 43 -3.68 -6.85 31.66
N THR A 44 -3.83 -8.17 31.45
CA THR A 44 -2.91 -8.93 30.62
C THR A 44 -2.99 -8.36 29.20
N ALA A 45 -1.88 -7.85 28.68
CA ALA A 45 -1.81 -7.43 27.28
C ALA A 45 -2.27 -8.59 26.39
N PRO A 46 -3.10 -8.34 25.36
CA PRO A 46 -3.50 -9.38 24.43
C PRO A 46 -2.23 -10.00 23.80
N PRO A 47 -2.21 -11.32 23.55
CA PRO A 47 -1.06 -11.96 22.95
C PRO A 47 -0.77 -11.28 21.61
N THR A 48 0.48 -10.83 21.42
CA THR A 48 0.97 -10.41 20.11
C THR A 48 0.71 -11.56 19.14
N PRO A 49 -0.08 -11.37 18.07
CA PRO A 49 -0.28 -12.42 17.09
C PRO A 49 1.09 -12.79 16.51
N THR A 50 1.55 -13.98 16.82
CA THR A 50 2.72 -14.55 16.16
C THR A 50 2.26 -14.91 14.77
N ALA A 51 2.60 -14.09 13.78
CA ALA A 51 2.33 -14.39 12.38
C ALA A 51 3.06 -15.70 12.04
N THR A 52 2.32 -16.78 11.84
CA THR A 52 2.87 -18.03 11.34
C THR A 52 3.49 -17.74 9.97
N PRO A 53 4.78 -18.04 9.74
CA PRO A 53 5.39 -17.84 8.43
C PRO A 53 4.64 -18.68 7.40
N GLN A 54 4.00 -18.01 6.46
CA GLN A 54 3.26 -18.66 5.38
C GLN A 54 4.29 -19.18 4.36
N PRO A 55 4.24 -20.46 3.94
CA PRO A 55 5.29 -21.06 3.11
C PRO A 55 5.61 -20.30 1.80
N GLY A 56 4.64 -19.57 1.24
CA GLY A 56 4.84 -18.75 0.05
C GLY A 56 5.55 -17.42 0.30
N ARG A 57 5.42 -16.86 1.52
CA ARG A 57 5.90 -15.51 1.85
C ARG A 57 7.41 -15.37 1.75
N GLU A 58 8.17 -16.31 2.33
CA GLU A 58 9.65 -16.22 2.33
C GLU A 58 10.21 -16.31 0.90
N LEU A 59 9.67 -17.21 0.08
CA LEU A 59 10.06 -17.33 -1.33
C LEU A 59 9.69 -16.09 -2.13
N ALA A 60 8.48 -15.56 -1.92
CA ALA A 60 8.00 -14.38 -2.62
C ALA A 60 8.89 -13.15 -2.33
N GLU A 61 9.19 -12.90 -1.05
CA GLU A 61 10.09 -11.82 -0.62
C GLU A 61 11.52 -12.01 -1.16
N GLN A 62 12.04 -13.24 -1.16
CA GLN A 62 13.38 -13.52 -1.70
C GLN A 62 13.48 -13.19 -3.18
N LEU A 63 12.44 -13.51 -3.97
CA LEU A 63 12.43 -13.23 -5.41
C LEU A 63 12.15 -11.76 -5.70
N ALA A 64 11.23 -11.13 -4.95
CA ALA A 64 10.88 -9.72 -5.06
C ALA A 64 11.96 -8.76 -4.53
N ALA A 65 13.06 -9.27 -3.98
CA ALA A 65 14.29 -8.51 -3.76
C ALA A 65 14.90 -7.99 -5.09
N SER A 66 14.54 -8.60 -6.22
CA SER A 66 14.82 -8.10 -7.57
C SER A 66 13.57 -7.42 -8.15
N PRO A 67 13.68 -6.25 -8.82
CA PRO A 67 12.53 -5.60 -9.45
C PRO A 67 12.00 -6.36 -10.67
N THR A 68 12.60 -7.50 -11.00
CA THR A 68 12.07 -8.44 -12.00
C THR A 68 10.87 -9.24 -11.50
N PHE A 69 10.58 -9.19 -10.20
CA PHE A 69 9.41 -9.80 -9.58
C PHE A 69 8.72 -8.76 -8.70
N PHE A 70 7.41 -8.91 -8.56
CA PHE A 70 6.64 -8.26 -7.49
C PHE A 70 5.85 -9.31 -6.73
N ILE A 71 5.43 -8.96 -5.53
CA ILE A 71 4.59 -9.82 -4.69
C ILE A 71 3.13 -9.53 -5.00
N TYR A 72 2.37 -10.55 -5.40
CA TYR A 72 0.91 -10.49 -5.43
C TYR A 72 0.33 -11.14 -4.18
N VAL A 73 -0.56 -10.43 -3.49
CA VAL A 73 -1.31 -10.93 -2.34
C VAL A 73 -2.67 -11.38 -2.81
N THR A 74 -2.96 -12.67 -2.65
CA THR A 74 -4.19 -13.28 -3.17
C THR A 74 -5.43 -12.85 -2.38
N GLY A 75 -6.47 -12.49 -3.11
CA GLY A 75 -7.81 -12.22 -2.61
C GLY A 75 -8.68 -13.49 -2.53
N PRO A 76 -9.91 -13.37 -2.02
CA PRO A 76 -10.95 -14.39 -2.14
C PRO A 76 -11.19 -14.80 -3.60
N GLY A 77 -11.27 -16.10 -3.86
CA GLY A 77 -11.60 -16.64 -5.19
C GLY A 77 -10.42 -16.69 -6.17
N ASP A 78 -9.25 -16.19 -5.79
CA ASP A 78 -8.06 -16.23 -6.65
C ASP A 78 -7.62 -17.65 -6.99
N THR A 79 -7.26 -17.81 -8.27
CA THR A 79 -6.67 -19.02 -8.83
C THR A 79 -5.39 -18.65 -9.56
N VAL A 80 -4.49 -19.62 -9.74
CA VAL A 80 -3.24 -19.37 -10.48
C VAL A 80 -3.53 -18.89 -11.91
N ALA A 81 -4.57 -19.44 -12.55
CA ALA A 81 -5.00 -19.04 -13.88
C ALA A 81 -5.49 -17.59 -13.94
N LEU A 82 -6.28 -17.16 -12.95
CA LEU A 82 -6.77 -15.77 -12.88
C LEU A 82 -5.62 -14.77 -12.65
N VAL A 83 -4.68 -15.13 -11.78
CA VAL A 83 -3.47 -14.33 -11.54
C VAL A 83 -2.61 -14.29 -12.80
N ALA A 84 -2.45 -15.41 -13.51
CA ALA A 84 -1.73 -15.44 -14.79
C ALA A 84 -2.37 -14.52 -15.82
N ASP A 85 -3.68 -14.62 -16.03
CA ASP A 85 -4.44 -13.77 -16.95
C ASP A 85 -4.35 -12.28 -16.60
N THR A 86 -4.36 -11.95 -15.30
CA THR A 86 -4.23 -10.56 -14.82
C THR A 86 -2.83 -9.97 -15.08
N PHE A 87 -1.78 -10.80 -15.08
CA PHE A 87 -0.38 -10.34 -15.07
C PHE A 87 0.49 -10.88 -16.20
N ASP A 88 -0.09 -11.45 -17.26
CA ASP A 88 0.69 -11.95 -18.40
C ASP A 88 1.29 -10.81 -19.24
N GLY A 89 0.81 -9.58 -19.03
CA GLY A 89 1.22 -8.37 -19.74
C GLY A 89 0.64 -8.25 -21.15
N VAL A 90 -0.34 -9.09 -21.50
CA VAL A 90 -1.00 -9.13 -22.81
C VAL A 90 -2.51 -8.99 -22.61
N THR A 91 -3.11 -7.97 -23.22
CA THR A 91 -4.58 -7.86 -23.23
C THR A 91 -5.16 -8.94 -24.15
N GLY A 92 -5.96 -9.89 -23.62
CA GLY A 92 -6.62 -10.91 -24.45
C GLY A 92 -6.70 -12.30 -23.82
N THR A 93 -6.36 -13.33 -24.58
CA THR A 93 -6.41 -14.73 -24.11
C THR A 93 -5.16 -15.06 -23.30
N ALA A 94 -5.33 -15.46 -22.03
CA ALA A 94 -4.26 -15.92 -21.15
C ALA A 94 -3.24 -16.85 -21.84
N ASP A 95 -1.96 -16.52 -21.69
CA ASP A 95 -0.85 -17.38 -22.08
C ASP A 95 -0.68 -18.54 -21.08
N ALA A 96 -1.06 -19.76 -21.48
CA ALA A 96 -0.88 -20.95 -20.67
C ALA A 96 0.58 -21.17 -20.22
N ALA A 97 1.56 -20.70 -20.99
CA ALA A 97 2.97 -20.78 -20.59
C ALA A 97 3.30 -19.91 -19.38
N PHE A 98 2.57 -18.80 -19.18
CA PHE A 98 2.76 -17.95 -18.00
C PHE A 98 2.13 -18.55 -16.74
N GLU A 99 1.00 -19.25 -16.86
CA GLU A 99 0.46 -19.99 -15.73
C GLU A 99 1.47 -21.05 -15.26
N ASP A 100 2.06 -21.81 -16.19
CA ASP A 100 3.10 -22.80 -15.88
C ASP A 100 4.34 -22.14 -15.23
N GLU A 101 4.79 -20.99 -15.75
CA GLU A 101 5.89 -20.22 -15.13
C GLU A 101 5.55 -19.79 -13.70
N LEU A 102 4.35 -19.27 -13.44
CA LEU A 102 3.91 -18.88 -12.10
C LEU A 102 3.89 -20.07 -11.14
N ARG A 103 3.46 -21.24 -11.61
CA ARG A 103 3.48 -22.48 -10.83
C ARG A 103 4.89 -22.88 -10.45
N ASP A 104 5.81 -22.84 -11.41
CA ASP A 104 7.20 -23.24 -11.22
C ASP A 104 7.93 -22.28 -10.28
N VAL A 105 7.80 -20.97 -10.51
CA VAL A 105 8.41 -19.92 -9.68
C VAL A 105 7.97 -20.03 -8.22
N ASN A 106 6.68 -20.25 -7.99
CA ASN A 106 6.09 -20.30 -6.65
C ASN A 106 5.99 -21.71 -6.05
N ARG A 107 6.52 -22.73 -6.75
CA ARG A 107 6.51 -24.15 -6.33
C ARG A 107 5.11 -24.67 -5.96
N LEU A 108 4.11 -24.28 -6.74
CA LEU A 108 2.70 -24.57 -6.44
C LEU A 108 2.25 -25.97 -6.86
N GLY A 109 3.02 -26.66 -7.72
CA GLY A 109 2.60 -27.94 -8.30
C GLY A 109 1.22 -27.83 -8.97
N THR A 110 0.31 -28.74 -8.63
CA THR A 110 -1.04 -28.82 -9.23
C THR A 110 -2.11 -28.02 -8.47
N VAL A 111 -1.73 -27.12 -7.56
CA VAL A 111 -2.69 -26.32 -6.77
C VAL A 111 -3.40 -25.31 -7.67
N SER A 112 -4.71 -25.41 -7.82
CA SER A 112 -5.50 -24.50 -8.66
C SER A 112 -6.05 -23.29 -7.90
N SER A 113 -6.50 -23.50 -6.66
CA SER A 113 -7.05 -22.46 -5.78
C SER A 113 -6.00 -21.97 -4.79
N LEU A 114 -5.93 -20.66 -4.61
CA LEU A 114 -4.97 -20.02 -3.71
C LEU A 114 -5.68 -19.61 -2.40
N PRO A 115 -5.07 -19.87 -1.23
CA PRO A 115 -5.58 -19.34 0.04
C PRO A 115 -5.60 -17.80 0.02
N VAL A 116 -6.55 -17.16 0.71
CA VAL A 116 -6.54 -15.71 0.89
C VAL A 116 -5.29 -15.26 1.67
N GLY A 117 -4.66 -14.18 1.22
CA GLY A 117 -3.43 -13.64 1.81
C GLY A 117 -2.17 -14.43 1.46
N TYR A 118 -2.24 -15.37 0.53
CA TYR A 118 -1.06 -16.04 0.00
C TYR A 118 -0.24 -15.07 -0.85
N GLU A 119 1.07 -15.09 -0.65
CA GLU A 119 2.00 -14.21 -1.33
C GLU A 119 2.68 -14.98 -2.46
N LEU A 120 2.48 -14.50 -3.69
CA LEU A 120 3.09 -15.04 -4.91
C LEU A 120 4.15 -14.08 -5.43
N ALA A 121 5.33 -14.59 -5.78
CA ALA A 121 6.25 -13.87 -6.67
C ALA A 121 5.74 -13.97 -8.11
N VAL A 122 5.38 -12.83 -8.68
CA VAL A 122 4.92 -12.71 -10.06
C VAL A 122 6.05 -12.12 -10.90
N PRO A 123 6.53 -12.82 -11.95
CA PRO A 123 7.50 -12.26 -12.90
C PRO A 123 6.91 -11.02 -13.56
N LEU A 124 7.66 -9.92 -13.55
CA LEU A 124 7.24 -8.69 -14.19
C LEU A 124 7.45 -8.79 -15.70
N ARG A 125 6.35 -8.80 -16.47
CA ARG A 125 6.38 -8.75 -17.94
C ARG A 125 6.00 -7.34 -18.40
N LEU A 126 6.97 -6.60 -18.95
CA LEU A 126 6.73 -5.22 -19.39
C LEU A 126 5.99 -5.22 -20.75
N PRO A 127 4.80 -4.62 -20.85
CA PRO A 127 4.03 -4.58 -22.09
C PRO A 127 4.66 -3.66 -23.15
N ALA A 128 5.53 -2.73 -22.74
CA ALA A 128 6.24 -1.81 -23.61
C ALA A 128 7.56 -1.33 -22.96
N PRO A 129 8.55 -0.85 -23.75
CA PRO A 129 9.86 -0.40 -23.25
C PRO A 129 9.80 0.76 -22.24
N THR A 130 8.71 1.53 -22.21
CA THR A 130 8.52 2.66 -21.30
C THR A 130 7.64 2.32 -20.10
N SER A 131 7.04 1.13 -20.10
CA SER A 131 6.21 0.69 -18.98
C SER A 131 7.10 0.20 -17.85
N LEU A 132 6.75 0.57 -16.61
CA LEU A 132 7.44 0.07 -15.42
C LEU A 132 6.72 -1.12 -14.78
N PHE A 133 5.46 -1.35 -15.14
CA PHE A 133 4.63 -2.45 -14.65
C PHE A 133 3.35 -2.59 -15.47
N GLN A 134 2.61 -3.66 -15.24
CA GLN A 134 1.43 -4.04 -16.03
C GLN A 134 0.17 -3.27 -15.59
N ALA A 135 0.23 -1.93 -15.70
CA ALA A 135 -0.86 -1.05 -15.28
C ALA A 135 -2.20 -1.38 -15.98
N ASN A 136 -2.14 -1.67 -17.28
CA ASN A 136 -3.32 -1.85 -18.10
C ASN A 136 -4.07 -3.14 -17.77
N THR A 137 -3.37 -4.25 -17.61
CA THR A 137 -4.00 -5.54 -17.25
C THR A 137 -4.53 -5.51 -15.81
N MET A 138 -3.84 -4.83 -14.88
CA MET A 138 -4.37 -4.55 -13.54
C MET A 138 -5.63 -3.70 -13.58
N ALA A 139 -5.64 -2.64 -14.40
CA ALA A 139 -6.81 -1.79 -14.58
C ALA A 139 -7.98 -2.58 -15.22
N GLU A 140 -7.71 -3.45 -16.17
CA GLU A 140 -8.71 -4.35 -16.76
C GLU A 140 -9.28 -5.33 -15.73
N ALA A 141 -8.46 -5.94 -14.88
CA ALA A 141 -8.93 -6.80 -13.80
C ALA A 141 -9.84 -6.05 -12.81
N LEU A 142 -9.54 -4.78 -12.51
CA LEU A 142 -10.41 -3.92 -11.70
C LEU A 142 -11.71 -3.51 -12.43
N ARG A 143 -11.72 -3.51 -13.77
CA ARG A 143 -12.87 -3.20 -14.62
C ARG A 143 -13.75 -4.42 -14.93
N ALA A 144 -13.24 -5.65 -14.76
CA ALA A 144 -13.93 -6.88 -15.14
C ALA A 144 -15.23 -7.14 -14.35
N GLY A 145 -15.35 -6.63 -13.13
CA GLY A 145 -16.61 -6.63 -12.40
C GLY A 145 -17.65 -5.74 -13.10
N GLN A 146 -18.93 -6.09 -12.99
CA GLN A 146 -20.15 -5.35 -13.41
C GLN A 146 -20.01 -4.05 -14.26
N PRO A 147 -20.65 -3.97 -15.44
CA PRO A 147 -20.58 -2.77 -16.30
C PRO A 147 -21.10 -1.51 -15.61
N GLY A 148 -20.28 -0.45 -15.60
CA GLY A 148 -20.64 0.89 -15.12
C GLY A 148 -19.94 1.36 -13.84
N ASP A 149 -19.17 0.50 -13.17
CA ASP A 149 -18.39 0.85 -11.96
C ASP A 149 -16.92 0.48 -12.18
N THR A 150 -16.18 1.35 -12.86
CA THR A 150 -14.76 1.13 -13.16
C THR A 150 -13.90 1.79 -12.09
N MET A 151 -13.18 1.00 -11.29
CA MET A 151 -12.19 1.54 -10.36
C MET A 151 -10.95 1.98 -11.14
N PRO A 152 -10.60 3.28 -11.18
CA PRO A 152 -9.40 3.74 -11.86
C PRO A 152 -8.17 3.29 -11.06
N LEU A 153 -7.20 2.70 -11.73
CA LEU A 153 -5.91 2.36 -11.14
C LEU A 153 -5.03 3.60 -11.13
N LEU A 154 -4.50 3.99 -9.95
CA LEU A 154 -3.57 5.10 -9.84
C LEU A 154 -2.12 4.62 -9.82
N VAL A 155 -1.30 5.24 -10.65
CA VAL A 155 0.07 4.83 -10.93
C VAL A 155 1.05 6.01 -10.86
N PRO A 156 2.33 5.82 -10.53
CA PRO A 156 3.30 6.92 -10.46
C PRO A 156 3.48 7.60 -11.81
N SER A 157 3.28 8.91 -11.89
CA SER A 157 3.50 9.69 -13.12
C SER A 157 4.97 9.74 -13.54
N GLN A 158 5.24 10.15 -14.79
CA GLN A 158 6.62 10.39 -15.26
C GLN A 158 7.38 11.35 -14.34
N GLN A 159 6.72 12.43 -13.90
CA GLN A 159 7.33 13.41 -13.01
C GLN A 159 7.71 12.79 -11.65
N LEU A 160 6.86 11.91 -11.09
CA LEU A 160 7.18 11.20 -9.86
C LEU A 160 8.37 10.27 -10.06
N ARG A 161 8.37 9.48 -11.15
CA ARG A 161 9.45 8.55 -11.52
C ARG A 161 10.80 9.25 -11.69
N ASP A 162 10.80 10.40 -12.35
CA ASP A 162 12.00 11.22 -12.54
C ASP A 162 12.55 11.74 -11.20
N GLY A 163 11.66 12.05 -10.24
CA GLY A 163 12.02 12.39 -8.86
C GLY A 163 12.79 11.28 -8.14
N PHE A 164 12.54 10.02 -8.48
CA PHE A 164 13.28 8.84 -8.00
C PHE A 164 14.43 8.42 -8.93
N VAL A 165 14.75 9.20 -9.97
CA VAL A 165 15.83 8.92 -10.92
C VAL A 165 15.69 7.53 -11.58
N GLY A 166 14.45 7.11 -11.83
CA GLY A 166 14.15 5.79 -12.41
C GLY A 166 14.44 4.59 -11.50
N ARG A 167 14.61 4.81 -10.19
CA ARG A 167 14.86 3.76 -9.19
C ARG A 167 13.57 3.20 -8.58
N LEU A 168 12.41 3.76 -8.91
CA LEU A 168 11.12 3.30 -8.40
C LEU A 168 10.71 1.99 -9.08
N ALA A 169 10.28 1.01 -8.30
CA ALA A 169 9.76 -0.27 -8.78
C ALA A 169 8.44 -0.62 -8.06
N LEU A 170 7.55 -1.34 -8.76
CA LEU A 170 6.41 -1.99 -8.13
C LEU A 170 6.91 -3.20 -7.34
N HIS A 171 6.58 -3.25 -6.05
CA HIS A 171 7.10 -4.28 -5.16
C HIS A 171 6.01 -5.24 -4.67
N ARG A 172 4.81 -4.72 -4.37
CA ARG A 172 3.69 -5.53 -3.88
C ARG A 172 2.36 -5.02 -4.40
N VAL A 173 1.45 -5.94 -4.69
CA VAL A 173 0.14 -5.71 -5.27
C VAL A 173 -0.89 -6.52 -4.49
N GLU A 174 -2.01 -5.89 -4.17
CA GLU A 174 -3.22 -6.54 -3.70
C GLU A 174 -4.39 -5.92 -4.46
N LEU A 175 -5.23 -6.77 -5.05
CA LEU A 175 -6.40 -6.36 -5.82
C LEU A 175 -7.65 -6.92 -5.17
N ALA A 176 -8.69 -6.10 -5.11
CA ALA A 176 -10.04 -6.50 -4.80
C ALA A 176 -10.88 -6.25 -6.05
N THR A 177 -11.25 -7.30 -6.79
CA THR A 177 -11.97 -7.15 -8.08
C THR A 177 -13.47 -6.92 -7.90
N GLY A 178 -13.99 -7.22 -6.70
CA GLY A 178 -15.41 -7.10 -6.36
C GLY A 178 -16.30 -8.23 -6.90
N ASP A 179 -15.71 -9.26 -7.53
CA ASP A 179 -16.44 -10.40 -8.08
C ASP A 179 -16.88 -11.41 -7.01
N VAL A 180 -16.23 -11.38 -5.84
CA VAL A 180 -16.60 -12.20 -4.69
C VAL A 180 -17.45 -11.38 -3.72
N GLY A 181 -18.57 -11.98 -3.28
CA GLY A 181 -19.58 -11.29 -2.49
C GLY A 181 -19.02 -10.57 -1.26
N GLY A 182 -19.03 -9.22 -1.32
CA GLY A 182 -18.68 -8.34 -0.20
C GLY A 182 -17.28 -7.73 -0.22
N GLU A 183 -16.40 -8.10 -1.16
CA GLU A 183 -15.00 -7.62 -1.18
C GLU A 183 -14.86 -6.14 -1.58
N GLY A 184 -15.88 -5.58 -2.25
CA GLY A 184 -15.79 -4.26 -2.88
C GLY A 184 -14.67 -4.21 -3.94
N ARG A 185 -14.55 -3.10 -4.67
CA ARG A 185 -13.45 -2.91 -5.62
C ARG A 185 -12.36 -2.05 -5.03
N GLY A 186 -11.11 -2.39 -5.25
CA GLY A 186 -9.99 -1.60 -4.78
C GLY A 186 -8.63 -2.19 -5.11
N PHE A 187 -7.60 -1.43 -4.78
CA PHE A 187 -6.21 -1.86 -4.93
C PHE A 187 -5.38 -1.33 -3.77
N LEU A 188 -4.28 -2.03 -3.48
CA LEU A 188 -3.19 -1.55 -2.65
C LEU A 188 -1.87 -1.90 -3.35
N LEU A 189 -1.16 -0.86 -3.78
CA LEU A 189 0.13 -0.96 -4.45
C LEU A 189 1.23 -0.46 -3.51
N THR A 190 2.32 -1.22 -3.41
CA THR A 190 3.53 -0.83 -2.71
C THR A 190 4.62 -0.54 -3.72
N PHE A 191 5.18 0.67 -3.65
CA PHE A 191 6.30 1.07 -4.48
C PHE A 191 7.58 1.15 -3.64
N ALA A 192 8.66 0.59 -4.18
CA ALA A 192 9.95 0.54 -3.51
C ALA A 192 11.04 1.24 -4.32
N VAL A 193 12.08 1.71 -3.63
CA VAL A 193 13.29 2.25 -4.25
C VAL A 193 14.30 1.13 -4.42
N CYS A 194 14.89 1.03 -5.61
CA CYS A 194 15.98 0.12 -5.90
C CYS A 194 17.35 0.77 -5.65
N ASP A 195 18.40 0.00 -5.41
CA ASP A 195 19.79 0.47 -5.25
C ASP A 195 20.33 1.21 -6.51
N ARG A 196 19.76 0.90 -7.67
CA ARG A 196 20.07 1.50 -8.99
C ARG A 196 18.80 1.65 -9.82
N VAL A 197 18.95 2.14 -11.06
CA VAL A 197 17.84 2.31 -12.00
C VAL A 197 17.20 0.94 -12.27
N ALA A 198 15.87 0.83 -12.10
CA ALA A 198 15.17 -0.45 -12.22
C ALA A 198 14.98 -0.90 -13.68
N VAL A 199 14.93 0.06 -14.62
CA VAL A 199 14.75 -0.18 -16.06
C VAL A 199 15.83 0.56 -16.86
N LYS A 200 16.59 -0.17 -17.67
CA LYS A 200 17.66 0.35 -18.54
C LYS A 200 17.38 -0.03 -19.99
N GLY A 201 17.24 0.97 -20.86
CA GLY A 201 16.97 0.71 -22.29
C GLY A 201 15.64 0.00 -22.57
N GLY A 202 14.69 0.09 -21.64
CA GLY A 202 13.39 -0.58 -21.71
C GLY A 202 13.38 -2.03 -21.25
N GLU A 203 14.47 -2.50 -20.66
CA GLU A 203 14.56 -3.80 -20.01
C GLU A 203 14.77 -3.64 -18.51
N LEU A 204 14.25 -4.60 -17.74
CA LEU A 204 14.47 -4.65 -16.29
C LEU A 204 15.94 -4.94 -16.00
N ASP A 205 16.55 -4.13 -15.13
CA ASP A 205 17.91 -4.34 -14.66
C ASP A 205 17.93 -5.50 -13.65
N ARG A 206 18.43 -6.66 -14.10
CA ARG A 206 18.55 -7.87 -13.26
C ARG A 206 19.55 -7.73 -12.12
N GLU A 207 20.41 -6.72 -12.15
CA GLU A 207 21.34 -6.42 -11.06
C GLU A 207 20.75 -5.43 -10.05
N ALA A 208 19.65 -4.75 -10.38
CA ALA A 208 18.98 -3.87 -9.44
C ALA A 208 18.39 -4.67 -8.28
N ARG A 209 18.42 -4.09 -7.08
CA ARG A 209 17.87 -4.69 -5.87
C ARG A 209 16.94 -3.72 -5.18
N VAL A 210 15.81 -4.21 -4.72
CA VAL A 210 14.92 -3.45 -3.84
C VAL A 210 15.67 -3.15 -2.54
N ASP A 211 15.73 -1.87 -2.17
CA ASP A 211 16.41 -1.38 -0.98
C ASP A 211 15.40 -1.16 0.15
N HIS A 212 14.39 -0.32 -0.09
CA HIS A 212 13.35 0.00 0.89
C HIS A 212 12.04 0.44 0.22
N VAL A 213 10.93 0.36 0.96
CA VAL A 213 9.62 0.84 0.50
C VAL A 213 9.58 2.37 0.52
N ALA A 214 9.20 2.97 -0.60
CA ALA A 214 9.04 4.41 -0.75
C ALA A 214 7.69 4.87 -0.18
N PHE A 215 6.62 4.34 -0.76
CA PHE A 215 5.25 4.71 -0.44
C PHE A 215 4.26 3.61 -0.83
N LEU A 216 3.07 3.67 -0.23
CA LEU A 216 1.91 2.87 -0.59
C LEU A 216 0.86 3.76 -1.26
N ALA A 217 0.16 3.22 -2.25
CA ALA A 217 -0.99 3.84 -2.90
C ALA A 217 -2.18 2.89 -2.85
N ALA A 218 -3.34 3.38 -2.44
CA ALA A 218 -4.56 2.59 -2.32
C ALA A 218 -5.75 3.28 -2.99
N GLY A 219 -6.71 2.49 -3.45
CA GLY A 219 -7.98 2.96 -3.98
C GLY A 219 -9.12 2.04 -3.59
N GLY A 220 -10.33 2.60 -3.46
CA GLY A 220 -11.54 1.83 -3.24
C GLY A 220 -11.61 1.11 -1.88
N SER A 221 -12.06 -0.15 -1.89
CA SER A 221 -12.30 -0.97 -0.69
C SER A 221 -11.05 -1.20 0.15
N LEU A 222 -9.85 -1.10 -0.45
CA LEU A 222 -8.57 -1.32 0.25
C LEU A 222 -8.00 -0.05 0.91
N VAL A 223 -8.64 1.12 0.76
CA VAL A 223 -8.20 2.34 1.46
C VAL A 223 -8.31 2.21 2.98
N ALA A 224 -9.34 1.53 3.48
CA ALA A 224 -9.49 1.32 4.92
C ALA A 224 -8.30 0.53 5.50
N LYS A 225 -7.80 -0.46 4.75
CA LYS A 225 -6.60 -1.24 5.11
C LYS A 225 -5.36 -0.36 5.18
N LEU A 226 -5.18 0.55 4.21
CA LEU A 226 -4.09 1.53 4.24
C LEU A 226 -4.19 2.43 5.47
N GLN A 227 -5.38 2.97 5.75
CA GLN A 227 -5.60 3.90 6.86
C GLN A 227 -5.43 3.24 8.24
N GLU A 228 -5.80 1.97 8.37
CA GLU A 228 -5.59 1.20 9.59
C GLU A 228 -4.09 0.99 9.87
N ALA A 229 -3.32 0.64 8.83
CA ALA A 229 -1.87 0.45 8.94
C ALA A 229 -1.11 1.78 9.07
N HIS A 230 -1.61 2.85 8.44
CA HIS A 230 -1.00 4.17 8.36
C HIS A 230 -2.05 5.26 8.65
N PRO A 231 -2.29 5.58 9.93
CA PRO A 231 -3.30 6.57 10.31
C PRO A 231 -3.03 7.99 9.79
N ASP A 232 -1.79 8.27 9.39
CA ASP A 232 -1.31 9.52 8.80
C ASP A 232 -1.36 9.54 7.26
N ALA A 233 -1.90 8.50 6.63
CA ALA A 233 -2.09 8.46 5.18
C ALA A 233 -2.91 9.66 4.69
N TYR A 234 -2.46 10.27 3.59
CA TYR A 234 -3.21 11.33 2.92
C TYR A 234 -4.31 10.72 2.07
N LEU A 235 -5.55 11.11 2.36
CA LEU A 235 -6.74 10.63 1.66
C LEU A 235 -7.36 11.75 0.81
N TRP A 236 -7.83 11.39 -0.37
CA TRP A 236 -8.61 12.30 -1.21
C TRP A 236 -9.70 11.54 -1.96
N ARG A 237 -10.66 12.30 -2.51
CA ARG A 237 -11.74 11.76 -3.33
C ARG A 237 -11.59 12.28 -4.76
N ALA A 238 -11.72 11.40 -5.74
CA ALA A 238 -11.83 11.76 -7.15
C ALA A 238 -13.00 10.98 -7.75
N GLY A 239 -14.01 11.71 -8.24
CA GLY A 239 -15.31 11.12 -8.58
C GLY A 239 -15.95 10.46 -7.35
N ASP A 240 -16.42 9.22 -7.52
CA ASP A 240 -17.06 8.42 -6.47
C ASP A 240 -16.08 7.56 -5.67
N HIS A 241 -14.78 7.60 -6.01
CA HIS A 241 -13.76 6.77 -5.40
C HIS A 241 -12.92 7.53 -4.37
N ILE A 242 -12.53 6.83 -3.32
CA ILE A 242 -11.56 7.31 -2.33
C ILE A 242 -10.21 6.70 -2.67
N PHE A 243 -9.16 7.51 -2.56
CA PHE A 243 -7.77 7.11 -2.71
C PHE A 243 -6.99 7.50 -1.48
N GLY A 244 -5.86 6.83 -1.28
CA GLY A 244 -4.95 7.13 -0.19
C GLY A 244 -3.49 6.89 -0.56
N VAL A 245 -2.60 7.68 0.05
CA VAL A 245 -1.15 7.49 -0.04
C VAL A 245 -0.54 7.56 1.36
N ALA A 246 0.33 6.61 1.67
CA ALA A 246 1.18 6.64 2.85
C ALA A 246 2.66 6.68 2.43
N ILE A 247 3.47 7.51 3.08
CA ILE A 247 4.91 7.62 2.82
C ILE A 247 5.67 6.86 3.89
N LEU A 248 6.60 6.00 3.46
CA LEU A 248 7.39 5.13 4.35
C LEU A 248 8.86 5.53 4.36
N ASP A 249 9.32 6.13 3.27
CA ASP A 249 10.60 6.83 3.21
C ASP A 249 10.35 8.36 3.17
N PRO A 250 10.73 9.13 4.21
CA PRO A 250 10.60 10.58 4.21
C PRO A 250 11.28 11.28 3.02
N ALA A 251 12.30 10.67 2.41
CA ALA A 251 12.95 11.23 1.20
C ALA A 251 12.04 11.17 -0.04
N SER A 252 10.97 10.37 -0.01
CA SER A 252 9.93 10.30 -1.04
C SER A 252 9.03 11.55 -1.09
N GLY A 253 9.09 12.42 -0.07
CA GLY A 253 8.36 13.68 -0.01
C GLY A 253 7.08 13.62 0.82
N GLU A 254 6.25 14.66 0.72
CA GLU A 254 4.98 14.70 1.46
C GLU A 254 3.90 13.83 0.79
N PRO A 255 3.05 13.13 1.57
CA PRO A 255 2.00 12.25 1.02
C PRO A 255 1.07 12.96 0.03
N SER A 256 0.71 14.22 0.28
CA SER A 256 -0.13 15.04 -0.59
C SER A 256 0.52 15.34 -1.94
N ARG A 257 1.84 15.57 -1.95
CA ARG A 257 2.61 15.79 -3.17
C ARG A 257 2.72 14.51 -3.98
N VAL A 258 2.94 13.37 -3.34
CA VAL A 258 2.96 12.07 -4.04
C VAL A 258 1.58 11.77 -4.62
N GLY A 259 0.51 11.96 -3.85
CA GLY A 259 -0.86 11.79 -4.32
C GLY A 259 -1.19 12.66 -5.54
N ALA A 260 -0.72 13.91 -5.58
CA ALA A 260 -0.89 14.81 -6.73
C ALA A 260 -0.08 14.40 -7.97
N LEU A 261 0.91 13.52 -7.82
CA LEU A 261 1.76 13.00 -8.90
C LEU A 261 1.42 11.55 -9.26
N LEU A 262 0.34 11.00 -8.72
CA LEU A 262 -0.26 9.78 -9.25
C LEU A 262 -1.21 10.12 -10.40
N GLU A 263 -1.19 9.30 -11.44
CA GLU A 263 -2.04 9.43 -12.63
C GLU A 263 -2.89 8.19 -12.83
N GLU A 264 -4.02 8.31 -13.52
CA GLU A 264 -4.83 7.15 -13.91
C GLU A 264 -4.10 6.34 -14.99
N ALA A 265 -4.10 5.02 -14.86
CA ALA A 265 -3.59 4.14 -15.91
C ALA A 265 -4.50 4.20 -17.15
N GLU A 266 -3.91 4.55 -18.30
CA GLU A 266 -4.57 4.62 -19.61
C GLU A 266 -4.95 3.25 -20.18
#